data_AF-R7VAD7-F1
#
_entry.id   AF-R7VAD7-F1
#
_cell.length_a   1.000
_cell.length_b   1.000
_cell.length_c   1.000
_cell.angle_alpha   90.00
_cell.angle_beta   90.00
_cell.angle_gamma   90.00
#
_symmetry.space_group_name_H-M   'P 1'
#
loop_
_entity.id
_entity.type
_entity.pdbx_description
1 polymer ?
#
loop_
_entity_poly.entity_id
_entity_poly.type
_entity_poly.pdbx_seq_one_letter_code
_entity_poly.pdbx_strand_id
1 'polypeptide(L)' 'RFTAERRAELHPLAWLPFGAGPRNCIGLRFALLQAKIVLAKLIKKFRIVPCQQTKV' A
#
# COMPACT_ATOMS: atom_id res chain seq x y z
N ARG A 1 -10.35 -7.30 -1.61
CA ARG A 1 -9.71 -6.70 -2.81
C ARG A 1 -8.33 -7.27 -3.10
N PHE A 2 -7.38 -7.29 -2.14
CA PHE A 2 -5.98 -7.66 -2.40
C PHE A 2 -5.58 -9.09 -1.99
N THR A 3 -6.52 -10.04 -1.94
CA THR A 3 -6.22 -11.45 -1.66
C THR A 3 -5.47 -12.10 -2.83
N ALA A 4 -4.84 -13.25 -2.61
CA ALA A 4 -4.04 -13.91 -3.64
C ALA A 4 -4.90 -14.36 -4.83
N GLU A 5 -6.08 -14.90 -4.56
CA GLU A 5 -7.04 -15.40 -5.55
C GLU A 5 -7.51 -14.25 -6.45
N ARG A 6 -7.90 -13.13 -5.85
CA ARG A 6 -8.33 -11.94 -6.59
C ARG A 6 -7.21 -11.30 -7.40
N ARG A 7 -5.95 -11.42 -6.98
CA ARG A 7 -4.81 -10.91 -7.75
C ARG A 7 -4.54 -11.73 -9.00
N ALA A 8 -4.80 -13.04 -8.96
CA ALA A 8 -4.61 -13.93 -10.11
C ALA A 8 -5.60 -13.63 -11.26
N GLU A 9 -6.80 -13.15 -10.91
CA GLU A 9 -7.84 -12.75 -11.87
C GLU A 9 -7.58 -11.36 -12.51
N LEU A 10 -6.69 -10.54 -11.92
CA LEU A 10 -6.45 -9.18 -12.38
C LEU A 10 -5.48 -9.14 -13.55
N HIS A 11 -5.76 -8.28 -14.53
CA HIS A 11 -4.81 -7.99 -15.60
C HIS A 11 -3.48 -7.48 -15.00
N PRO A 12 -2.31 -7.94 -15.48
CA PRO A 12 -1.00 -7.59 -14.89
C PRO A 12 -0.72 -6.09 -14.77
N LEU A 13 -1.33 -5.27 -15.64
CA LEU A 13 -1.20 -3.81 -15.64
C LEU A 13 -2.38 -3.07 -15.00
N ALA A 14 -3.30 -3.78 -14.34
CA ALA A 14 -4.47 -3.17 -13.68
C ALA A 14 -4.09 -2.34 -12.43
N TRP A 15 -2.87 -2.50 -11.90
CA TRP A 15 -2.42 -1.81 -10.69
C TRP A 15 -0.95 -1.39 -10.79
N LEU A 16 -0.72 -0.13 -11.18
CA LEU A 16 0.62 0.44 -11.39
C LEU A 16 0.84 1.71 -10.54
N PRO A 17 0.69 1.66 -9.20
CA PRO A 17 0.78 2.85 -8.35
C PRO A 17 2.16 3.53 -8.35
N PHE A 18 3.18 2.81 -8.82
CA PHE A 18 4.57 3.27 -8.91
C PHE A 18 5.13 3.17 -10.34
N GLY A 19 4.25 3.01 -11.33
CA GLY A 19 4.62 2.82 -12.74
C GLY A 19 5.20 1.44 -13.05
N ALA A 20 5.55 1.23 -14.32
CA ALA A 20 6.20 0.04 -14.86
C ALA A 20 7.23 0.44 -15.94
N GLY A 21 8.10 -0.51 -16.32
CA GLY A 21 9.11 -0.30 -17.35
C GLY A 21 10.33 0.52 -16.87
N PRO A 22 11.15 1.06 -17.80
CA PRO A 22 12.44 1.69 -17.51
C PRO A 22 12.33 3.01 -16.72
N ARG A 23 11.12 3.56 -16.59
CA ARG A 23 10.82 4.79 -15.85
C ARG A 23 9.93 4.51 -14.63
N ASN A 24 9.98 3.28 -14.09
CA ASN A 24 9.31 2.97 -12.83
C ASN A 24 9.89 3.79 -11.66
N CYS A 25 9.15 3.86 -10.56
CA CYS A 25 9.61 4.58 -9.38
C CYS A 25 10.86 3.91 -8.82
N ILE A 26 12.00 4.62 -8.88
CA ILE A 26 13.27 4.20 -8.28
C ILE A 26 13.14 4.00 -6.76
N GLY A 27 12.22 4.73 -6.13
CA GLY A 27 11.96 4.68 -4.69
C GLY A 27 11.01 3.58 -4.23
N LEU A 28 10.47 2.73 -5.12
CA LEU A 28 9.46 1.71 -4.79
C LEU A 28 9.80 0.93 -3.52
N ARG A 29 10.99 0.33 -3.48
CA ARG A 29 11.41 -0.53 -2.37
C ARG A 29 11.54 0.25 -1.07
N PHE A 30 12.10 1.45 -1.16
CA PHE A 30 12.29 2.33 -0.01
C PHE A 30 10.94 2.83 0.54
N ALA A 31 10.04 3.29 -0.33
CA ALA A 31 8.72 3.75 0.05
C ALA A 31 7.92 2.65 0.75
N LEU A 32 7.94 1.42 0.22
CA LEU A 32 7.27 0.28 0.85
C LEU A 32 7.88 -0.10 2.20
N LEU A 33 9.22 -0.04 2.34
CA LEU A 33 9.89 -0.28 3.61
C LEU A 33 9.50 0.78 4.65
N GLN A 34 9.60 2.07 4.30
CA GLN A 34 9.26 3.17 5.18
C GLN A 34 7.79 3.11 5.61
N ALA A 35 6.86 2.90 4.67
CA ALA A 35 5.44 2.79 4.97
C ALA A 35 5.16 1.65 5.96
N LYS A 36 5.76 0.48 5.76
CA LYS A 36 5.62 -0.66 6.69
C LYS A 36 6.16 -0.33 8.08
N ILE A 37 7.34 0.27 8.18
CA ILE A 37 7.95 0.64 9.48
C ILE A 37 7.07 1.66 10.21
N VAL A 38 6.61 2.70 9.51
CA VAL A 38 5.74 3.73 10.09
C VAL A 38 4.44 3.12 10.57
N LEU A 39 3.76 2.33 9.73
CA LEU A 39 2.50 1.66 10.12
C LEU A 39 2.69 0.72 11.31
N ALA A 40 3.75 -0.09 11.31
CA ALA A 40 4.05 -0.99 12.43
C ALA A 40 4.27 -0.23 13.74
N LYS A 41 5.01 0.89 13.69
CA LYS A 41 5.24 1.74 14.87
C LYS A 41 3.95 2.43 15.33
N LEU A 42 3.13 2.91 14.41
CA LEU A 42 1.85 3.58 14.73
C LEU A 42 0.89 2.61 15.41
N ILE A 43 0.65 1.44 14.81
CA ILE A 43 -0.28 0.43 15.35
C ILE A 43 0.21 -0.14 16.69
N LYS A 44 1.53 -0.29 16.87
CA LYS A 44 2.10 -0.77 18.14
C LYS A 44 1.93 0.22 19.29
N LYS A 45 2.00 1.53 19.01
CA LYS A 45 2.05 2.57 20.05
C LYS A 45 0.72 3.30 20.27
N PHE A 46 -0.16 3.31 19.27
CA PHE A 46 -1.38 4.10 19.28
C PHE A 46 -2.58 3.26 18.91
N ARG A 47 -3.72 3.58 19.54
CA ARG A 47 -5.03 3.11 19.11
C ARG A 47 -5.62 4.13 18.13
N ILE A 48 -5.71 3.76 16.87
CA ILE A 48 -6.28 4.61 15.82
C ILE A 48 -7.80 4.39 15.80
N VAL A 49 -8.57 5.47 15.94
CA VAL A 49 -10.03 5.45 15.91
C VAL A 49 -10.55 6.42 14.85
N PRO A 50 -11.66 6.12 14.16
CA PRO A 50 -12.25 7.04 13.21
C PRO A 50 -12.82 8.28 13.91
N CYS A 51 -12.74 9.43 13.25
CA CYS A 51 -13.48 10.62 13.63
C CYS A 51 -14.75 10.77 12.78
N GLN A 52 -15.61 11.74 13.10
CA GLN A 52 -16.87 12.01 12.40
C GLN A 52 -16.67 12.23 10.88
N GLN A 53 -15.49 12.69 10.46
CA GLN A 53 -15.14 12.94 9.06
C GLN A 53 -14.58 11.70 8.32
N THR A 54 -14.27 10.61 9.03
CA THR A 54 -13.67 9.41 8.42
C THR A 54 -14.73 8.63 7.66
N LYS A 55 -14.64 8.61 6.33
CA LYS A 55 -15.48 7.77 5.47
C LYS A 55 -14.87 6.37 5.40
N VAL A 56 -15.67 5.35 5.71
CA VAL A 56 -15.29 3.93 5.64
C VAL A 56 -15.88 3.32 4.38
#